data_AF-A0ABD5ZH89-F1
#
_entry.id   AF-A0ABD5ZH89-F1
#
_cell.length_a   1.000
_cell.length_b   1.000
_cell.length_c   1.000
_cell.angle_alpha   90.00
_cell.angle_beta   90.00
_cell.angle_gamma   90.00
#
_symmetry.space_group_name_H-M   'P 1'
#
loop_
_entity.id
_entity.type
_entity.pdbx_description
1 polymer ?
#
loop_
_entity_poly.entity_id
_entity_poly.type
_entity_poly.pdbx_seq_one_letter_code
_entity_poly.pdbx_strand_id
1 'polypeptide(L)'
;MRTNHALHVGDAADTSLADESVDLVVTSPPYPMIEMWDDLFSARDDAVADALDSGDGEAAFEAMHAQLDSVWDEVARVLRPGGIACINVGDATRSLGGSFRQYPNHARVLSALSERGLSPLPDIIWRKPTNSRTKFMGSGTLPSNAYVTLEHEYVLILRKGLPRSFPPGDESRYESAIFWEERNQWFSDLWEFTGTGQRLESESRTRSAAFPIELPLRLIRMYSVYGDTVFDPFLGTGTTTIAAMLAGRNSVGYELESSLVAAFDERLEDIPARSEREVSQRLADHRRFSTNRATQPSYDADTYDFRVVTKQEKQIQLYRVASVSGDDEESETTYTVEHTPVTSLPNSHDPVASDNVDATGDDDD
;
A
#
# COMPACT_ATOMS: atom_id res chain seq x y z
N MET A 1 7.00 -16.69 15.49
CA MET A 1 6.11 -16.89 14.31
C MET A 1 6.98 -16.90 13.08
N ARG A 2 6.64 -17.68 12.06
CA ARG A 2 7.38 -17.72 10.78
C ARG A 2 6.43 -17.29 9.66
N THR A 3 6.93 -16.49 8.71
CA THR A 3 6.22 -16.15 7.48
C THR A 3 7.07 -16.49 6.24
N ASN A 4 6.39 -16.78 5.14
CA ASN A 4 7.02 -17.10 3.85
C ASN A 4 6.58 -16.08 2.80
N HIS A 5 7.52 -15.73 1.91
CA HIS A 5 7.35 -14.70 0.91
C HIS A 5 7.88 -15.21 -0.42
N ALA A 6 7.05 -15.22 -1.46
CA ALA A 6 7.42 -15.68 -2.80
C ALA A 6 7.36 -14.52 -3.80
N LEU A 7 8.41 -14.38 -4.60
CA LEU A 7 8.50 -13.41 -5.69
C LEU A 7 8.68 -14.19 -6.99
N HIS A 8 7.78 -13.96 -7.93
CA HIS A 8 7.79 -14.63 -9.24
C HIS A 8 8.09 -13.62 -10.34
N VAL A 9 8.99 -14.01 -11.25
CA VAL A 9 9.14 -13.34 -12.53
C VAL A 9 8.11 -13.92 -13.48
N GLY A 10 7.11 -13.15 -13.88
CA GLY A 10 6.04 -13.64 -14.74
C GLY A 10 4.84 -12.72 -14.82
N ASP A 11 3.90 -13.13 -15.66
CA ASP A 11 2.65 -12.41 -15.86
C ASP A 11 1.64 -12.77 -14.77
N ALA A 12 1.14 -11.75 -14.05
CA ALA A 12 0.14 -11.94 -13.01
C ALA A 12 -1.25 -12.34 -13.54
N ALA A 13 -1.44 -12.37 -14.87
CA ALA A 13 -2.62 -12.92 -15.52
C ALA A 13 -2.61 -14.47 -15.60
N ASP A 14 -1.47 -15.12 -15.34
CA ASP A 14 -1.32 -16.58 -15.36
C ASP A 14 -0.54 -17.03 -14.12
N THR A 15 -1.19 -17.00 -12.96
CA THR A 15 -0.54 -17.36 -11.69
C THR A 15 -0.67 -18.86 -11.40
N SER A 16 0.33 -19.42 -10.71
CA SER A 16 0.27 -20.79 -10.17
C SER A 16 -0.55 -20.91 -8.88
N LEU A 17 -1.14 -19.80 -8.40
CA LEU A 17 -1.87 -19.75 -7.15
C LEU A 17 -3.19 -20.51 -7.25
N ALA A 18 -3.54 -21.21 -6.18
CA ALA A 18 -4.83 -21.89 -6.10
C ALA A 18 -5.99 -20.91 -5.94
N ASP A 19 -7.20 -21.34 -6.31
CA ASP A 19 -8.41 -20.57 -6.06
C ASP A 19 -8.56 -20.29 -4.56
N GLU A 20 -9.00 -19.08 -4.22
CA GLU A 20 -9.29 -18.69 -2.84
C GLU A 20 -8.11 -18.88 -1.86
N SER A 21 -6.86 -18.84 -2.34
CA SER A 21 -5.66 -19.09 -1.55
C SER A 21 -5.07 -17.88 -0.84
N VAL A 22 -5.54 -16.66 -1.14
CA VAL A 22 -5.00 -15.42 -0.53
C VAL A 22 -6.06 -14.67 0.26
N ASP A 23 -5.62 -13.99 1.31
CA ASP A 23 -6.48 -13.34 2.30
C ASP A 23 -6.75 -11.87 1.97
N LEU A 24 -5.75 -11.21 1.38
CA LEU A 24 -5.72 -9.79 1.10
C LEU A 24 -4.95 -9.54 -0.20
N VAL A 25 -5.44 -8.65 -1.05
CA VAL A 25 -4.68 -8.08 -2.16
C VAL A 25 -4.31 -6.64 -1.81
N VAL A 26 -3.04 -6.28 -1.94
CA VAL A 26 -2.58 -4.89 -1.87
C VAL A 26 -1.65 -4.65 -3.03
N THR A 27 -2.00 -3.72 -3.91
CA THR A 27 -1.24 -3.53 -5.15
C THR A 27 -1.47 -2.14 -5.75
N SER A 28 -0.69 -1.82 -6.78
CA SER A 28 -0.84 -0.63 -7.61
C SER A 28 -0.47 -0.99 -9.05
N PRO A 29 -1.45 -1.03 -9.98
CA PRO A 29 -1.17 -1.37 -11.38
C PRO A 29 -0.34 -0.29 -12.08
N PRO A 30 0.29 -0.58 -13.23
CA PRO A 30 0.70 0.48 -14.14
C PRO A 30 -0.56 1.26 -14.56
N TYR A 31 -0.53 2.60 -14.43
CA TYR A 31 -1.73 3.41 -14.63
C TYR A 31 -1.93 3.73 -16.11
N PRO A 32 -3.06 3.31 -16.72
CA PRO A 32 -3.37 3.70 -18.08
C PRO A 32 -3.34 5.22 -18.28
N MET A 33 -2.85 5.62 -19.45
CA MET A 33 -2.71 7.02 -19.89
C MET A 33 -1.67 7.87 -19.14
N ILE A 34 -0.86 7.31 -18.24
CA ILE A 34 0.37 7.96 -17.79
C ILE A 34 1.49 7.62 -18.76
N GLU A 35 2.12 8.65 -19.34
CA GLU A 35 3.11 8.55 -20.43
C GLU A 35 4.25 7.57 -20.15
N MET A 36 4.70 7.42 -18.90
CA MET A 36 5.77 6.49 -18.55
C MET A 36 5.43 5.01 -18.79
N TRP A 37 4.15 4.67 -18.92
CA TRP A 37 3.68 3.30 -19.14
C TRP A 37 3.31 3.01 -20.60
N ASP A 38 3.41 4.00 -21.49
CA ASP A 38 3.00 3.86 -22.89
C ASP A 38 3.75 2.72 -23.58
N ASP A 39 5.08 2.64 -23.41
CA ASP A 39 5.91 1.58 -23.99
C ASP A 39 5.51 0.21 -23.46
N LEU A 40 5.20 0.10 -22.16
CA LEU A 40 4.80 -1.15 -21.52
C LEU A 40 3.49 -1.67 -22.11
N PHE A 41 2.48 -0.82 -22.25
CA PHE A 41 1.18 -1.22 -22.80
C PHE A 41 1.25 -1.46 -24.33
N SER A 42 1.99 -0.63 -25.05
CA SER A 42 2.15 -0.73 -26.51
C SER A 42 2.93 -1.97 -26.93
N ALA A 43 3.89 -2.42 -26.12
CA ALA A 43 4.63 -3.66 -26.40
C ALA A 43 3.77 -4.92 -26.33
N ARG A 44 2.60 -4.86 -25.70
CA ARG A 44 1.69 -6.01 -25.51
C ARG A 44 0.54 -6.04 -26.51
N ASP A 45 0.11 -4.88 -27.00
CA ASP A 45 -0.97 -4.77 -27.98
C ASP A 45 -0.75 -3.54 -28.88
N ASP A 46 -0.56 -3.78 -30.17
CA ASP A 46 -0.37 -2.74 -31.19
C ASP A 46 -1.55 -1.76 -31.22
N ALA A 47 -2.75 -2.18 -30.81
CA ALA A 47 -3.93 -1.30 -30.74
C ALA A 47 -3.73 -0.10 -29.79
N VAL A 48 -2.91 -0.26 -28.75
CA VAL A 48 -2.55 0.86 -27.85
C VAL A 48 -1.70 1.88 -28.59
N ALA A 49 -0.66 1.43 -29.30
CA ALA A 49 0.23 2.30 -30.08
C ALA A 49 -0.56 3.04 -31.18
N ASP A 50 -1.39 2.31 -31.94
CA ASP A 50 -2.21 2.87 -32.99
C ASP A 50 -3.19 3.95 -32.47
N ALA A 51 -3.80 3.71 -31.30
CA ALA A 51 -4.72 4.67 -30.67
C ALA A 51 -3.99 5.92 -30.17
N LEU A 52 -2.81 5.75 -29.56
CA LEU A 52 -1.97 6.88 -29.13
C LEU A 52 -1.51 7.72 -30.32
N ASP A 53 -1.01 7.09 -31.38
CA ASP A 53 -0.50 7.74 -32.60
C ASP A 53 -1.60 8.47 -33.37
N SER A 54 -2.80 7.91 -33.42
CA SER A 54 -3.97 8.55 -34.04
C SER A 54 -4.60 9.65 -33.18
N GLY A 55 -4.16 9.78 -31.92
CA GLY A 55 -4.67 10.76 -30.97
C GLY A 55 -6.02 10.38 -30.33
N ASP A 56 -6.45 9.12 -30.46
CA ASP A 56 -7.67 8.59 -29.85
C ASP A 56 -7.41 8.09 -28.43
N GLY A 57 -7.46 9.01 -27.48
CA GLY A 57 -7.17 8.70 -26.08
C GLY A 57 -8.21 7.82 -25.38
N GLU A 58 -9.47 7.79 -25.84
CA GLU A 58 -10.46 6.89 -25.26
C GLU A 58 -10.18 5.45 -25.67
N ALA A 59 -9.87 5.23 -26.96
CA ALA A 59 -9.47 3.92 -27.45
C ALA A 59 -8.19 3.43 -26.77
N ALA A 60 -7.18 4.29 -26.60
CA ALA A 60 -5.95 3.95 -25.88
C ALA A 60 -6.23 3.60 -24.41
N PHE A 61 -7.06 4.40 -23.72
CA PHE A 61 -7.43 4.16 -22.33
C PHE A 61 -8.10 2.79 -22.13
N GLU A 62 -9.09 2.45 -22.95
CA GLU A 62 -9.78 1.16 -22.85
C GLU A 62 -8.89 -0.01 -23.29
N ALA A 63 -8.05 0.14 -24.32
CA ALA A 63 -7.11 -0.91 -24.74
C ALA A 63 -6.09 -1.23 -23.64
N MET A 64 -5.56 -0.21 -22.95
CA MET A 64 -4.68 -0.39 -21.79
C MET A 64 -5.39 -1.10 -20.62
N HIS A 65 -6.63 -0.69 -20.28
CA HIS A 65 -7.41 -1.36 -19.22
C HIS A 65 -7.79 -2.80 -19.57
N ALA A 66 -8.06 -3.09 -20.84
CA ALA A 66 -8.36 -4.45 -21.31
C ALA A 66 -7.19 -5.42 -21.06
N GLN A 67 -5.94 -4.95 -21.07
CA GLN A 67 -4.79 -5.76 -20.70
C GLN A 67 -4.80 -6.11 -19.20
N LEU A 68 -5.22 -5.16 -18.35
CA LEU A 68 -5.31 -5.36 -16.89
C LEU A 68 -6.49 -6.24 -16.46
N ASP A 69 -7.54 -6.35 -17.29
CA ASP A 69 -8.74 -7.13 -17.00
C ASP A 69 -8.43 -8.62 -16.71
N SER A 70 -7.42 -9.19 -17.37
CA SER A 70 -6.96 -10.57 -17.11
C SER A 70 -6.34 -10.76 -15.72
N VAL A 71 -5.61 -9.75 -15.24
CA VAL A 71 -5.06 -9.74 -13.87
C VAL A 71 -6.19 -9.58 -12.85
N TRP A 72 -7.24 -8.82 -13.17
CA TRP A 72 -8.42 -8.70 -12.32
C TRP A 72 -9.21 -10.01 -12.21
N ASP A 73 -9.23 -10.83 -13.26
CA ASP A 73 -9.78 -12.19 -13.22
C ASP A 73 -9.02 -13.05 -12.21
N GLU A 74 -7.69 -13.02 -12.26
CA GLU A 74 -6.83 -13.74 -11.30
C GLU A 74 -7.02 -13.24 -9.88
N VAL A 75 -7.03 -11.93 -9.64
CA VAL A 75 -7.32 -11.32 -8.33
C VAL A 75 -8.64 -11.83 -7.77
N ALA A 76 -9.70 -11.83 -8.58
CA ALA A 76 -11.01 -12.32 -8.15
C ALA A 76 -11.01 -13.83 -7.87
N ARG A 77 -10.25 -14.63 -8.63
CA ARG A 77 -10.12 -16.08 -8.46
C ARG A 77 -9.37 -16.44 -7.16
N VAL A 78 -8.19 -15.88 -6.96
CA VAL A 78 -7.29 -16.25 -5.85
C VAL A 78 -7.71 -15.64 -4.51
N LEU A 79 -8.40 -14.49 -4.51
CA LEU A 79 -8.89 -13.89 -3.28
C LEU A 79 -9.98 -14.79 -2.68
N ARG A 80 -9.89 -15.08 -1.39
CA ARG A 80 -10.90 -15.92 -0.73
C ARG A 80 -12.20 -15.17 -0.42
N PRO A 81 -13.30 -15.90 -0.10
CA PRO A 81 -14.50 -15.29 0.45
C PRO A 81 -14.20 -14.52 1.75
N GLY A 82 -14.71 -13.29 1.83
CA GLY A 82 -14.45 -12.33 2.90
C GLY A 82 -13.08 -11.68 2.88
N GLY A 83 -12.23 -12.00 1.89
CA GLY A 83 -11.00 -11.30 1.62
C GLY A 83 -11.25 -9.89 1.06
N ILE A 84 -10.24 -9.03 1.20
CA ILE A 84 -10.27 -7.64 0.77
C ILE A 84 -9.26 -7.43 -0.37
N ALA A 85 -9.61 -6.61 -1.35
CA ALA A 85 -8.69 -6.08 -2.34
C ALA A 85 -8.52 -4.58 -2.11
N CYS A 86 -7.27 -4.14 -1.97
CA CYS A 86 -6.87 -2.75 -1.84
C CYS A 86 -6.04 -2.35 -3.06
N ILE A 87 -6.58 -1.50 -3.92
CA ILE A 87 -5.93 -1.09 -5.17
C ILE A 87 -5.59 0.38 -5.12
N ASN A 88 -4.31 0.71 -5.04
CA ASN A 88 -3.83 2.09 -5.17
C ASN A 88 -3.76 2.47 -6.64
N VAL A 89 -4.54 3.47 -7.04
CA VAL A 89 -4.62 3.92 -8.43
C VAL A 89 -4.82 5.43 -8.52
N GLY A 90 -4.03 6.06 -9.37
CA GLY A 90 -4.18 7.48 -9.73
C GLY A 90 -4.95 7.64 -11.03
N ASP A 91 -5.79 8.67 -11.09
CA ASP A 91 -6.29 9.15 -12.37
C ASP A 91 -5.15 9.77 -13.19
N ALA A 92 -5.31 9.77 -14.51
CA ALA A 92 -4.35 10.40 -15.40
C ALA A 92 -4.96 11.66 -16.02
N THR A 93 -4.16 12.71 -16.18
CA THR A 93 -4.53 13.85 -17.02
C THR A 93 -3.57 13.93 -18.18
N ARG A 94 -4.07 13.92 -19.41
CA ARG A 94 -3.22 13.91 -20.61
C ARG A 94 -3.86 14.72 -21.74
N SER A 95 -3.01 15.42 -22.47
CA SER A 95 -3.36 16.07 -23.73
C SER A 95 -3.06 15.12 -24.88
N LEU A 96 -4.07 14.74 -25.64
CA LEU A 96 -3.93 13.86 -26.80
C LEU A 96 -4.95 14.26 -27.87
N GLY A 97 -4.60 14.15 -29.16
CA GLY A 97 -5.50 14.55 -30.25
C GLY A 97 -5.90 16.04 -30.22
N GLY A 98 -5.10 16.90 -29.58
CA GLY A 98 -5.41 18.32 -29.40
C GLY A 98 -6.37 18.66 -28.27
N SER A 99 -6.78 17.69 -27.44
CA SER A 99 -7.67 17.89 -26.30
C SER A 99 -7.03 17.43 -24.99
N PHE A 100 -7.11 18.28 -23.96
CA PHE A 100 -6.75 17.92 -22.58
C PHE A 100 -7.95 17.33 -21.86
N ARG A 101 -7.76 16.19 -21.18
CA ARG A 101 -8.79 15.59 -20.33
C ARG A 101 -8.20 14.76 -19.20
N GLN A 102 -9.07 14.40 -18.27
CA GLN A 102 -8.83 13.38 -17.27
C GLN A 102 -9.32 12.01 -17.76
N TYR A 103 -8.58 10.98 -17.40
CA TYR A 103 -8.86 9.57 -17.62
C TYR A 103 -9.07 8.92 -16.25
N PRO A 104 -10.31 8.51 -15.91
CA PRO A 104 -10.68 8.09 -14.57
C PRO A 104 -10.33 6.62 -14.32
N ASN A 105 -9.03 6.33 -14.14
CA ASN A 105 -8.53 4.98 -13.86
C ASN A 105 -9.25 4.34 -12.67
N HIS A 106 -9.48 5.10 -11.59
CA HIS A 106 -10.15 4.57 -10.40
C HIS A 106 -11.54 4.02 -10.71
N ALA A 107 -12.33 4.72 -11.55
CA ALA A 107 -13.69 4.32 -11.88
C ALA A 107 -13.71 3.07 -12.77
N ARG A 108 -12.79 2.97 -13.73
CA ARG A 108 -12.69 1.80 -14.62
C ARG A 108 -12.24 0.55 -13.86
N VAL A 109 -11.26 0.67 -12.97
CA VAL A 109 -10.79 -0.44 -12.11
C VAL A 109 -11.88 -0.87 -11.11
N LEU A 110 -12.56 0.09 -10.48
CA LEU A 110 -13.67 -0.18 -9.55
C LEU A 110 -14.79 -0.96 -10.23
N SER A 111 -15.16 -0.55 -11.45
CA SER A 111 -16.20 -1.23 -12.26
C SER A 111 -15.76 -2.64 -12.64
N ALA A 112 -14.52 -2.80 -13.13
CA ALA A 112 -13.96 -4.08 -13.53
C ALA A 112 -13.96 -5.13 -12.41
N LEU A 113 -13.54 -4.73 -11.20
CA LEU A 113 -13.54 -5.63 -10.05
C LEU A 113 -14.96 -5.89 -9.51
N SER A 114 -15.86 -4.91 -9.62
CA SER A 114 -17.26 -5.07 -9.22
C SER A 114 -18.01 -6.06 -10.10
N GLU A 115 -17.78 -6.01 -11.41
CA GLU A 115 -18.32 -6.97 -12.39
C GLU A 115 -17.82 -8.40 -12.13
N ARG A 116 -16.64 -8.54 -11.52
CA ARG A 116 -16.06 -9.81 -11.06
C ARG A 116 -16.53 -10.25 -9.67
N GLY A 117 -17.59 -9.62 -9.14
CA GLY A 117 -18.26 -10.04 -7.92
C GLY A 117 -17.65 -9.51 -6.62
N LEU A 118 -16.70 -8.57 -6.68
CA LEU A 118 -16.24 -7.85 -5.50
C LEU A 118 -17.20 -6.70 -5.19
N SER A 119 -17.49 -6.49 -3.91
CA SER A 119 -18.37 -5.40 -3.46
C SER A 119 -17.52 -4.22 -3.00
N PRO A 120 -17.73 -3.00 -3.54
CA PRO A 120 -17.00 -1.83 -3.09
C PRO A 120 -17.39 -1.46 -1.64
N LEU A 121 -16.38 -1.05 -0.87
CA LEU A 121 -16.49 -0.43 0.44
C LEU A 121 -16.08 1.06 0.32
N PRO A 122 -16.25 1.88 1.37
CA PRO A 122 -15.67 3.22 1.37
C PRO A 122 -14.17 3.16 1.04
N ASP A 123 -13.76 3.89 0.02
CA ASP A 123 -12.39 4.01 -0.43
C ASP A 123 -11.62 5.05 0.40
N ILE A 124 -10.32 5.14 0.17
CA ILE A 124 -9.47 6.15 0.79
C ILE A 124 -8.95 7.08 -0.30
N ILE A 125 -9.08 8.38 -0.08
CA ILE A 125 -8.40 9.42 -0.84
C ILE A 125 -7.05 9.66 -0.17
N TRP A 126 -5.97 9.20 -0.80
CA TRP A 126 -4.63 9.48 -0.36
C TRP A 126 -4.12 10.76 -1.03
N ARG A 127 -4.06 11.85 -0.26
CA ARG A 127 -3.52 13.11 -0.74
C ARG A 127 -1.99 13.03 -0.77
N LYS A 128 -1.43 13.09 -1.97
CA LYS A 128 0.02 13.14 -2.14
C LYS A 128 0.53 14.50 -1.64
N PRO A 129 1.60 14.53 -0.82
CA PRO A 129 2.26 15.78 -0.51
C PRO A 129 2.87 16.34 -1.79
N THR A 130 2.21 17.33 -2.38
CA THR A 130 2.72 18.01 -3.57
C THR A 130 3.78 19.04 -3.16
N ASN A 131 5.00 18.94 -3.70
CA ASN A 131 6.01 20.00 -3.55
C ASN A 131 5.63 21.30 -4.30
N SER A 132 4.65 21.24 -5.20
CA SER A 132 4.15 22.41 -5.92
C SER A 132 3.07 23.14 -5.14
N ARG A 133 3.35 24.40 -4.78
CA ARG A 133 2.35 25.35 -4.24
C ARG A 133 1.35 25.82 -5.30
N THR A 134 1.64 25.60 -6.58
CA THR A 134 0.82 26.07 -7.70
C THR A 134 -0.33 25.10 -7.96
N LYS A 135 -1.58 25.59 -7.82
CA LYS A 135 -2.82 24.81 -7.90
C LYS A 135 -3.67 25.16 -9.12
N PHE A 136 -3.07 25.14 -10.31
CA PHE A 136 -3.80 25.32 -11.57
C PHE A 136 -2.98 24.75 -12.74
N MET A 137 -3.66 24.13 -13.71
CA MET A 137 -3.10 23.79 -15.03
C MET A 137 -3.80 24.63 -16.11
N GLY A 138 -3.11 25.02 -17.18
CA GLY A 138 -3.71 25.76 -18.30
C GLY A 138 -3.40 27.26 -18.32
N SER A 139 -4.39 28.12 -18.59
CA SER A 139 -4.24 29.57 -18.89
C SER A 139 -3.77 30.47 -17.74
N GLY A 140 -3.09 29.93 -16.73
CA GLY A 140 -2.64 30.68 -15.57
C GLY A 140 -3.79 31.09 -14.66
N THR A 141 -3.74 32.34 -14.17
CA THR A 141 -4.77 32.93 -13.31
C THR A 141 -6.01 33.41 -14.06
N LEU A 142 -6.04 33.26 -15.40
CA LEU A 142 -7.11 33.78 -16.24
C LEU A 142 -8.25 32.76 -16.37
N PRO A 143 -9.48 33.12 -15.96
CA PRO A 143 -10.66 32.31 -16.26
C PRO A 143 -10.97 32.33 -17.77
N SER A 144 -11.63 31.32 -18.34
CA SER A 144 -12.29 30.15 -17.72
C SER A 144 -11.50 28.83 -17.80
N ASN A 145 -10.29 28.84 -18.36
CA ASN A 145 -9.64 27.63 -18.89
C ASN A 145 -8.53 27.08 -17.98
N ALA A 146 -8.59 27.40 -16.68
CA ALA A 146 -7.74 26.79 -15.66
C ALA A 146 -8.41 25.51 -15.13
N TYR A 147 -7.62 24.44 -14.97
CA TYR A 147 -8.07 23.16 -14.42
C TYR A 147 -7.57 22.96 -12.99
N VAL A 148 -8.36 22.24 -12.20
CA VAL A 148 -7.94 21.78 -10.87
C VAL A 148 -6.76 20.81 -11.01
N THR A 149 -5.79 20.92 -10.13
CA THR A 149 -4.65 20.00 -10.09
C THR A 149 -5.08 18.69 -9.44
N LEU A 150 -4.68 17.56 -10.04
CA LEU A 150 -4.86 16.25 -9.42
C LEU A 150 -3.81 16.07 -8.31
N GLU A 151 -4.26 15.95 -7.06
CA GLU A 151 -3.37 15.92 -5.87
C GLU A 151 -3.46 14.64 -5.07
N HIS A 152 -4.27 13.69 -5.53
CA HIS A 152 -4.59 12.49 -4.79
C HIS A 152 -4.54 11.26 -5.68
N GLU A 153 -4.39 10.14 -5.00
CA GLU A 153 -4.72 8.82 -5.53
C GLU A 153 -5.88 8.23 -4.76
N TYR A 154 -6.51 7.24 -5.36
CA TYR A 154 -7.54 6.43 -4.74
C TYR A 154 -6.89 5.15 -4.24
N VAL A 155 -7.22 4.75 -3.02
CA VAL A 155 -7.06 3.36 -2.57
C VAL A 155 -8.45 2.75 -2.55
N LEU A 156 -8.78 2.06 -3.64
CA LEU A 156 -10.05 1.35 -3.77
C LEU A 156 -10.06 0.18 -2.78
N ILE A 157 -11.14 0.03 -2.03
CA ILE A 157 -11.31 -1.07 -1.07
C ILE A 157 -12.53 -1.87 -1.50
N LEU A 158 -12.34 -3.15 -1.83
CA LEU A 158 -13.42 -4.04 -2.23
C LEU A 158 -13.35 -5.36 -1.45
N ARG A 159 -14.51 -5.98 -1.20
CA ARG A 159 -14.63 -7.27 -0.50
C ARG A 159 -15.21 -8.34 -1.40
N LYS A 160 -14.64 -9.55 -1.40
CA LYS A 160 -15.26 -10.71 -2.05
C LYS A 160 -16.34 -11.31 -1.15
N GLY A 161 -17.61 -11.16 -1.53
CA GLY A 161 -18.74 -11.74 -0.78
C GLY A 161 -18.99 -11.14 0.60
N LEU A 162 -19.32 -12.00 1.59
CA LEU A 162 -19.68 -11.60 2.95
C LEU A 162 -18.45 -11.39 3.84
N PRO A 163 -18.56 -10.67 4.97
CA PRO A 163 -17.44 -10.50 5.92
C PRO A 163 -16.83 -11.84 6.37
N ARG A 164 -15.49 -11.91 6.47
CA ARG A 164 -14.80 -13.02 7.11
C ARG A 164 -15.23 -13.13 8.57
N SER A 165 -15.49 -14.35 9.02
CA SER A 165 -15.79 -14.64 10.42
C SER A 165 -14.60 -15.31 11.11
N PHE A 166 -14.49 -15.12 12.42
CA PHE A 166 -13.49 -15.78 13.25
C PHE A 166 -14.16 -16.38 14.49
N PRO A 167 -13.66 -17.50 15.02
CA PRO A 167 -14.11 -18.02 16.30
C PRO A 167 -14.00 -16.98 17.43
N PRO A 168 -14.91 -17.00 18.42
CA PRO A 168 -14.74 -16.20 19.63
C PRO A 168 -13.40 -16.52 20.31
N GLY A 169 -12.59 -15.51 20.59
CA GLY A 169 -11.29 -15.68 21.23
C GLY A 169 -10.16 -16.14 20.30
N ASP A 170 -10.31 -16.04 18.97
CA ASP A 170 -9.25 -16.34 18.02
C ASP A 170 -7.97 -15.52 18.30
N GLU A 171 -6.91 -16.19 18.78
CA GLU A 171 -5.67 -15.55 19.23
C GLU A 171 -5.05 -14.70 18.12
N SER A 172 -4.97 -15.22 16.89
CA SER A 172 -4.38 -14.50 15.76
C SER A 172 -5.11 -13.18 15.48
N ARG A 173 -6.43 -13.16 15.61
CA ARG A 173 -7.25 -11.95 15.43
C ARG A 173 -7.03 -10.93 16.53
N TYR A 174 -6.99 -11.37 17.79
CA TYR A 174 -6.84 -10.46 18.92
C TYR A 174 -5.40 -9.93 19.05
N GLU A 175 -4.39 -10.76 18.79
CA GLU A 175 -2.99 -10.33 18.71
C GLU A 175 -2.78 -9.30 17.58
N SER A 176 -3.50 -9.47 16.47
CA SER A 176 -3.46 -8.56 15.31
C SER A 176 -4.24 -7.26 15.50
N ALA A 177 -4.88 -7.04 16.65
CA ALA A 177 -5.62 -5.81 16.86
C ALA A 177 -4.70 -4.58 16.78
N ILE A 178 -5.31 -3.44 16.45
CA ILE A 178 -4.63 -2.15 16.32
C ILE A 178 -5.05 -1.27 17.49
N PHE A 179 -4.18 -0.36 17.91
CA PHE A 179 -4.50 0.55 19.00
C PHE A 179 -5.65 1.48 18.62
N TRP A 180 -6.40 1.95 19.61
CA TRP A 180 -7.58 2.78 19.39
C TRP A 180 -7.32 4.04 18.54
N GLU A 181 -6.21 4.72 18.77
CA GLU A 181 -5.78 5.90 18.03
C GLU A 181 -5.37 5.57 16.59
N GLU A 182 -4.67 4.45 16.39
CA GLU A 182 -4.36 3.93 15.06
C GLU A 182 -5.66 3.66 14.29
N ARG A 183 -6.63 2.98 14.92
CA ARG A 183 -7.93 2.71 14.33
C ARG A 183 -8.63 3.98 13.86
N ASN A 184 -8.70 5.02 14.70
CA ASN A 184 -9.41 6.24 14.33
C ASN A 184 -8.69 7.04 13.24
N GLN A 185 -7.36 6.93 13.16
CA GLN A 185 -6.59 7.54 12.09
C GLN A 185 -6.72 6.76 10.77
N TRP A 186 -6.59 5.43 10.82
CA TRP A 186 -6.48 4.59 9.63
C TRP A 186 -7.84 4.33 8.99
N PHE A 187 -8.93 4.25 9.76
CA PHE A 187 -10.29 4.09 9.24
C PHE A 187 -10.97 5.45 8.91
N SER A 188 -10.17 6.46 8.54
CA SER A 188 -10.63 7.68 7.88
C SER A 188 -10.46 7.54 6.36
N ASP A 189 -11.38 8.10 5.61
CA ASP A 189 -11.39 8.12 4.14
C ASP A 189 -10.42 9.14 3.52
N LEU A 190 -9.77 9.99 4.33
CA LEU A 190 -8.77 10.95 3.88
C LEU A 190 -7.44 10.67 4.58
N TRP A 191 -6.42 10.30 3.79
CA TRP A 191 -5.08 10.05 4.29
C TRP A 191 -4.12 11.13 3.82
N GLU A 192 -3.44 11.75 4.79
CA GLU A 192 -2.36 12.70 4.55
C GLU A 192 -1.12 12.20 5.31
N PHE A 193 -0.17 11.62 4.59
CA PHE A 193 1.17 11.37 5.13
C PHE A 193 2.21 11.59 4.05
N THR A 194 3.31 12.20 4.47
CA THR A 194 4.50 12.28 3.64
C THR A 194 5.13 10.91 3.59
N GLY A 195 5.43 10.42 2.39
CA GLY A 195 6.40 9.34 2.26
C GLY A 195 7.63 9.79 3.04
N THR A 196 7.96 9.07 4.11
CA THR A 196 8.96 9.45 5.10
C THR A 196 10.18 10.05 4.42
N GLY A 197 10.64 11.20 4.95
CA GLY A 197 11.80 11.92 4.46
C GLY A 197 13.06 11.06 4.55
N GLN A 198 13.31 10.27 3.51
CA GLN A 198 14.61 9.71 3.20
C GLN A 198 15.06 10.35 1.90
N ARG A 199 16.07 11.23 2.05
CA ARG A 199 16.73 12.02 1.02
C ARG A 199 17.59 11.16 0.07
N LEU A 200 17.28 9.86 -0.06
CA LEU A 200 18.11 8.83 -0.70
C LEU A 200 17.27 7.78 -1.45
N GLU A 201 16.17 8.15 -2.11
CA GLU A 201 15.47 7.24 -3.03
C GLU A 201 14.90 7.96 -4.27
N SER A 202 15.41 9.15 -4.62
CA SER A 202 14.84 9.89 -5.76
C SER A 202 15.08 9.20 -7.09
N GLU A 203 16.23 8.56 -7.32
CA GLU A 203 16.50 7.94 -8.62
C GLU A 203 15.75 6.60 -8.83
N SER A 204 15.61 5.78 -7.79
CA SER A 204 14.88 4.50 -7.86
C SER A 204 13.35 4.68 -7.89
N ARG A 205 12.81 5.67 -7.16
CA ARG A 205 11.37 6.00 -7.21
C ARG A 205 10.93 6.57 -8.55
N THR A 206 11.82 7.27 -9.26
CA THR A 206 11.50 7.84 -10.58
C THR A 206 11.32 6.74 -11.63
N ARG A 207 11.94 5.56 -11.45
CA ARG A 207 11.77 4.42 -12.36
C ARG A 207 10.66 3.44 -11.98
N SER A 208 10.32 3.28 -10.69
CA SER A 208 9.37 2.23 -10.26
C SER A 208 7.98 2.69 -9.82
N ALA A 209 7.69 4.00 -9.82
CA ALA A 209 6.39 4.56 -9.40
C ALA A 209 5.86 4.04 -8.03
N ALA A 210 6.73 3.51 -7.18
CA ALA A 210 6.33 2.81 -5.96
C ALA A 210 5.70 3.76 -4.92
N PHE A 211 4.55 3.37 -4.37
CA PHE A 211 3.91 4.06 -3.24
C PHE A 211 4.74 3.91 -1.95
N PRO A 212 4.62 4.84 -0.99
CA PRO A 212 5.33 4.76 0.28
C PRO A 212 4.89 3.54 1.10
N ILE A 213 5.85 2.90 1.78
CA ILE A 213 5.64 1.72 2.64
C ILE A 213 4.49 1.85 3.66
N GLU A 214 4.22 3.06 4.13
CA GLU A 214 3.19 3.33 5.14
C GLU A 214 1.80 2.95 4.62
N LEU A 215 1.56 3.13 3.31
CA LEU A 215 0.29 2.80 2.66
C LEU A 215 -0.04 1.29 2.77
N PRO A 216 0.78 0.35 2.25
CA PRO A 216 0.49 -1.07 2.36
C PRO A 216 0.60 -1.54 3.81
N LEU A 217 1.48 -0.97 4.63
CA LEU A 217 1.64 -1.38 6.02
C LEU A 217 0.36 -1.14 6.83
N ARG A 218 -0.31 0.01 6.63
CA ARG A 218 -1.64 0.27 7.21
C ARG A 218 -2.68 -0.70 6.68
N LEU A 219 -2.80 -0.83 5.36
CA LEU A 219 -3.82 -1.68 4.73
C LEU A 219 -3.70 -3.14 5.17
N ILE A 220 -2.49 -3.68 5.24
CA ILE A 220 -2.23 -5.04 5.72
C ILE A 220 -2.66 -5.18 7.18
N ARG A 221 -2.31 -4.24 8.06
CA ARG A 221 -2.74 -4.28 9.47
C ARG A 221 -4.25 -4.12 9.64
N MET A 222 -4.91 -3.34 8.79
CA MET A 222 -6.36 -3.10 8.84
C MET A 222 -7.18 -4.32 8.40
N TYR A 223 -6.72 -5.03 7.36
CA TYR A 223 -7.54 -6.00 6.62
C TYR A 223 -7.04 -7.44 6.65
N SER A 224 -6.01 -7.75 7.45
CA SER A 224 -5.52 -9.12 7.63
C SER A 224 -5.16 -9.40 9.10
N VAL A 225 -4.99 -10.68 9.44
CA VAL A 225 -4.42 -11.14 10.72
C VAL A 225 -3.05 -11.76 10.52
N TYR A 226 -2.29 -11.96 11.60
CA TYR A 226 -0.98 -12.63 11.56
C TYR A 226 -1.07 -13.98 10.84
N GLY A 227 -0.11 -14.22 9.93
CA GLY A 227 -0.07 -15.44 9.12
C GLY A 227 -1.01 -15.48 7.90
N ASP A 228 -1.89 -14.50 7.70
CA ASP A 228 -2.61 -14.34 6.43
C ASP A 228 -1.62 -14.07 5.27
N THR A 229 -2.04 -14.36 4.03
CA THR A 229 -1.27 -14.18 2.80
C THR A 229 -1.72 -12.95 2.02
N VAL A 230 -0.77 -12.06 1.74
CA VAL A 230 -0.96 -10.84 0.94
C VAL A 230 -0.48 -11.06 -0.50
N PHE A 231 -1.34 -10.80 -1.48
CA PHE A 231 -0.99 -10.89 -2.90
C PHE A 231 -0.76 -9.50 -3.52
N ASP A 232 0.33 -9.38 -4.27
CA ASP A 232 0.65 -8.20 -5.09
C ASP A 232 0.92 -8.62 -6.57
N PRO A 233 -0.07 -8.51 -7.48
CA PRO A 233 0.12 -8.82 -8.90
C PRO A 233 1.04 -7.84 -9.65
N PHE A 234 1.41 -6.70 -9.04
CA PHE A 234 2.27 -5.68 -9.64
C PHE A 234 3.39 -5.34 -8.64
N LEU A 235 4.20 -6.35 -8.32
CA LEU A 235 5.16 -6.33 -7.21
C LEU A 235 6.14 -5.14 -7.30
N GLY A 236 6.59 -4.76 -8.50
CA GLY A 236 7.56 -3.69 -8.70
C GLY A 236 8.83 -3.94 -7.90
N THR A 237 9.19 -2.99 -7.04
CA THR A 237 10.34 -3.12 -6.13
C THR A 237 10.06 -3.95 -4.87
N GLY A 238 8.86 -4.52 -4.73
CA GLY A 238 8.46 -5.38 -3.62
C GLY A 238 8.04 -4.65 -2.34
N THR A 239 7.55 -3.41 -2.45
CA THR A 239 7.14 -2.61 -1.29
C THR A 239 6.01 -3.27 -0.49
N THR A 240 5.04 -3.90 -1.14
CA THR A 240 3.98 -4.67 -0.46
C THR A 240 4.55 -5.89 0.29
N THR A 241 5.46 -6.64 -0.34
CA THR A 241 6.14 -7.78 0.30
C THR A 241 6.89 -7.34 1.55
N ILE A 242 7.64 -6.24 1.50
CA ILE A 242 8.32 -5.69 2.68
C ILE A 242 7.30 -5.30 3.76
N ALA A 243 6.19 -4.68 3.38
CA ALA A 243 5.14 -4.33 4.35
C ALA A 243 4.51 -5.57 4.99
N ALA A 244 4.32 -6.65 4.24
CA ALA A 244 3.85 -7.93 4.75
C ALA A 244 4.86 -8.56 5.71
N MET A 245 6.16 -8.54 5.38
CA MET A 245 7.24 -8.95 6.28
C MET A 245 7.17 -8.15 7.59
N LEU A 246 7.14 -6.82 7.54
CA LEU A 246 7.07 -5.96 8.73
C LEU A 246 5.78 -6.13 9.54
N ALA A 247 4.68 -6.54 8.89
CA ALA A 247 3.40 -6.82 9.52
C ALA A 247 3.25 -8.28 9.99
N GLY A 248 4.20 -9.17 9.72
CA GLY A 248 4.09 -10.58 10.10
C GLY A 248 3.00 -11.34 9.33
N ARG A 249 2.83 -11.04 8.04
CA ARG A 249 1.96 -11.76 7.10
C ARG A 249 2.82 -12.47 6.06
N ASN A 250 2.30 -13.53 5.46
CA ASN A 250 2.91 -14.11 4.26
C ASN A 250 2.70 -13.17 3.06
N SER A 251 3.48 -13.32 2.00
CA SER A 251 3.17 -12.66 0.74
C SER A 251 3.54 -13.45 -0.49
N VAL A 252 2.86 -13.15 -1.58
CA VAL A 252 3.23 -13.61 -2.92
C VAL A 252 3.09 -12.43 -3.87
N GLY A 253 4.04 -12.25 -4.78
CA GLY A 253 3.92 -11.20 -5.79
C GLY A 253 4.55 -11.58 -7.12
N TYR A 254 4.05 -10.94 -8.17
CA TYR A 254 4.45 -11.19 -9.56
C TYR A 254 4.98 -9.90 -10.17
N GLU A 255 6.04 -10.02 -10.95
CA GLU A 255 6.70 -8.92 -11.65
C GLU A 255 7.15 -9.40 -13.03
N LEU A 256 6.92 -8.59 -14.07
CA LEU A 256 7.33 -8.92 -15.44
C LEU A 256 8.85 -8.73 -15.62
N GLU A 257 9.42 -7.70 -14.99
CA GLU A 257 10.83 -7.35 -15.13
C GLU A 257 11.70 -8.08 -14.10
N SER A 258 12.44 -9.10 -14.55
CA SER A 258 13.33 -9.89 -13.68
C SER A 258 14.38 -9.05 -12.95
N SER A 259 14.78 -7.90 -13.50
CA SER A 259 15.72 -6.96 -12.89
C SER A 259 15.17 -6.33 -11.61
N LEU A 260 13.87 -6.10 -11.50
CA LEU A 260 13.23 -5.55 -10.31
C LEU A 260 13.16 -6.58 -9.19
N VAL A 261 12.90 -7.85 -9.53
CA VAL A 261 12.95 -8.97 -8.57
C VAL A 261 14.38 -9.18 -8.06
N ALA A 262 15.38 -9.18 -8.95
CA ALA A 262 16.78 -9.34 -8.56
C ALA A 262 17.29 -8.21 -7.64
N ALA A 263 16.75 -7.00 -7.77
CA ALA A 263 17.08 -5.86 -6.90
C ALA A 263 16.41 -5.94 -5.51
N PHE A 264 15.55 -6.93 -5.26
CA PHE A 264 14.82 -7.05 -4.01
C PHE A 264 15.73 -7.38 -2.82
N ASP A 265 16.77 -8.20 -3.02
CA ASP A 265 17.73 -8.59 -1.98
C ASP A 265 18.39 -7.40 -1.30
N GLU A 266 18.73 -6.36 -2.07
CA GLU A 266 19.34 -5.12 -1.57
C GLU A 266 18.42 -4.41 -0.56
N ARG A 267 17.10 -4.66 -0.63
CA ARG A 267 16.11 -4.06 0.28
C ARG A 267 15.93 -4.85 1.59
N LEU A 268 16.50 -6.05 1.70
CA LEU A 268 16.34 -6.92 2.85
C LEU A 268 17.33 -6.64 3.98
N GLU A 269 18.46 -6.00 3.69
CA GLU A 269 19.57 -5.82 4.64
C GLU A 269 19.17 -5.13 5.95
N ASP A 270 18.25 -4.17 5.92
CA ASP A 270 17.83 -3.38 7.08
C ASP A 270 16.47 -3.82 7.66
N ILE A 271 15.89 -4.94 7.22
CA ILE A 271 14.54 -5.35 7.63
C ILE A 271 14.41 -5.58 9.14
N PRO A 272 15.32 -6.32 9.83
CA PRO A 272 15.22 -6.49 11.28
C PRO A 272 15.27 -5.16 12.05
N ALA A 273 16.21 -4.28 11.70
CA ALA A 273 16.37 -2.98 12.36
C ALA A 273 15.21 -2.03 12.05
N ARG A 274 14.70 -2.04 10.82
CA ARG A 274 13.48 -1.32 10.44
C ARG A 274 12.27 -1.82 11.23
N SER A 275 12.06 -3.14 11.31
CA SER A 275 10.99 -3.76 12.08
C SER A 275 11.05 -3.36 13.56
N GLU A 276 12.25 -3.31 14.14
CA GLU A 276 12.45 -2.85 15.50
C GLU A 276 12.07 -1.37 15.70
N ARG A 277 12.45 -0.49 14.76
CA ARG A 277 12.06 0.92 14.79
C ARG A 277 10.55 1.09 14.68
N GLU A 278 9.91 0.38 13.75
CA GLU A 278 8.45 0.42 13.55
C GLU A 278 7.69 -0.02 14.82
N VAL A 279 8.07 -1.16 15.41
CA VAL A 279 7.42 -1.65 16.63
C VAL A 279 7.67 -0.71 17.82
N SER A 280 8.89 -0.22 17.98
CA SER A 280 9.25 0.71 19.05
C SER A 280 8.47 2.03 18.93
N GLN A 281 8.35 2.56 17.72
CA GLN A 281 7.60 3.78 17.44
C GLN A 281 6.12 3.61 17.75
N ARG A 282 5.48 2.52 17.30
CA ARG A 282 4.07 2.23 17.62
C ARG A 282 3.79 2.18 19.12
N LEU A 283 4.66 1.49 19.87
CA LEU A 283 4.53 1.40 21.34
C LEU A 283 4.77 2.76 22.01
N ALA A 284 5.74 3.55 21.54
CA ALA A 284 6.01 4.88 22.05
C ALA A 284 4.85 5.86 21.77
N ASP A 285 4.27 5.79 20.57
CA ASP A 285 3.11 6.60 20.19
C ASP A 285 1.89 6.26 21.03
N HIS A 286 1.62 4.97 21.28
CA HIS A 286 0.53 4.57 22.16
C HIS A 286 0.73 5.03 23.61
N ARG A 287 1.95 4.94 24.15
CA ARG A 287 2.27 5.51 25.48
C ARG A 287 1.97 7.01 25.51
N ARG A 288 2.43 7.76 24.51
CA ARG A 288 2.17 9.20 24.39
C ARG A 288 0.66 9.48 24.34
N PHE A 289 -0.08 8.73 23.54
CA PHE A 289 -1.54 8.82 23.45
C PHE A 289 -2.22 8.54 24.79
N SER A 290 -1.85 7.45 25.47
CA SER A 290 -2.39 7.06 26.77
C SER A 290 -2.14 8.13 27.84
N THR A 291 -0.94 8.74 27.87
CA THR A 291 -0.58 9.78 28.84
C THR A 291 -1.26 11.12 28.56
N ASN A 292 -1.43 11.50 27.30
CA ASN A 292 -1.94 12.83 26.91
C ASN A 292 -3.47 12.92 26.86
N ARG A 293 -4.20 11.81 27.08
CA ARG A 293 -5.66 11.78 27.00
C ARG A 293 -6.29 12.30 28.30
N ALA A 294 -7.33 13.14 28.17
CA ALA A 294 -8.06 13.70 29.32
C ALA A 294 -8.72 12.62 30.21
N THR A 295 -9.07 11.47 29.64
CA THR A 295 -9.59 10.31 30.36
C THR A 295 -8.67 9.13 30.11
N GLN A 296 -8.12 8.56 31.18
CA GLN A 296 -7.22 7.42 31.07
C GLN A 296 -7.91 6.21 30.44
N PRO A 297 -7.18 5.39 29.65
CA PRO A 297 -7.71 4.14 29.12
C PRO A 297 -8.15 3.18 30.24
N SER A 298 -9.16 2.35 29.95
CA SER A 298 -9.87 1.61 31.00
C SER A 298 -9.33 0.21 31.29
N TYR A 299 -8.51 -0.35 30.42
CA TYR A 299 -8.06 -1.74 30.52
C TYR A 299 -6.53 -1.81 30.57
N ASP A 300 -5.97 -2.70 31.37
CA ASP A 300 -4.53 -2.98 31.34
C ASP A 300 -4.21 -3.89 30.15
N ALA A 301 -3.15 -3.59 29.39
CA ALA A 301 -2.66 -4.49 28.37
C ALA A 301 -2.07 -5.75 29.02
N ASP A 302 -2.23 -6.91 28.37
CA ASP A 302 -1.74 -8.18 28.93
C ASP A 302 -0.21 -8.31 28.79
N THR A 303 0.36 -7.76 27.70
CA THR A 303 1.80 -7.83 27.40
C THR A 303 2.58 -6.58 27.81
N TYR A 304 1.95 -5.40 27.82
CA TYR A 304 2.65 -4.11 27.93
C TYR A 304 2.33 -3.38 29.25
N ASP A 305 3.25 -2.53 29.69
CA ASP A 305 3.17 -1.70 30.91
C ASP A 305 2.33 -0.42 30.72
N PHE A 306 1.29 -0.46 29.88
CA PHE A 306 0.37 0.64 29.66
C PHE A 306 -1.08 0.17 29.57
N ARG A 307 -2.01 1.13 29.62
CA ARG A 307 -3.45 0.88 29.54
C ARG A 307 -3.95 1.13 28.12
N VAL A 308 -4.93 0.34 27.70
CA VAL A 308 -5.60 0.40 26.39
C VAL A 308 -7.08 0.77 26.53
N VAL A 309 -7.68 1.28 25.44
CA VAL A 309 -9.00 1.94 25.49
C VAL A 309 -10.13 0.92 25.57
N THR A 310 -10.02 -0.20 24.86
CA THR A 310 -11.05 -1.22 24.72
C THR A 310 -10.56 -2.58 25.22
N LYS A 311 -11.51 -3.47 25.55
CA LYS A 311 -11.20 -4.85 25.95
C LYS A 311 -10.53 -5.65 24.83
N GLN A 312 -10.76 -5.28 23.57
CA GLN A 312 -10.21 -5.99 22.39
C GLN A 312 -8.71 -5.75 22.24
N GLU A 313 -8.20 -4.60 22.71
CA GLU A 313 -6.79 -4.23 22.63
C GLU A 313 -5.92 -4.96 23.68
N LYS A 314 -6.52 -5.59 24.70
CA LYS A 314 -5.75 -6.19 25.82
C LYS A 314 -4.72 -7.22 25.36
N GLN A 315 -5.05 -7.96 24.31
CA GLN A 315 -4.28 -9.09 23.79
C GLN A 315 -3.38 -8.71 22.61
N ILE A 316 -3.25 -7.42 22.28
CA ILE A 316 -2.33 -6.99 21.22
C ILE A 316 -0.92 -7.49 21.53
N GLN A 317 -0.33 -8.20 20.57
CA GLN A 317 1.02 -8.72 20.64
C GLN A 317 1.76 -8.29 19.38
N LEU A 318 2.69 -7.35 19.53
CA LEU A 318 3.55 -6.95 18.43
C LEU A 318 4.71 -7.93 18.29
N TYR A 319 5.05 -8.20 17.03
CA TYR A 319 6.20 -9.02 16.65
C TYR A 319 7.20 -8.16 15.88
N ARG A 320 8.48 -8.43 16.08
CA ARG A 320 9.56 -7.88 15.26
C ARG A 320 10.23 -8.98 14.44
N VAL A 321 10.73 -8.61 13.27
CA VAL A 321 11.57 -9.48 12.44
C VAL A 321 12.88 -9.74 13.17
N ALA A 322 13.18 -11.02 13.41
CA ALA A 322 14.42 -11.48 14.02
C ALA A 322 15.48 -11.84 12.96
N SER A 323 15.08 -12.48 11.87
CA SER A 323 15.96 -12.81 10.77
C SER A 323 15.18 -12.99 9.47
N VAL A 324 15.87 -12.76 8.35
CA VAL A 324 15.40 -13.04 7.00
C VAL A 324 16.39 -14.00 6.36
N SER A 325 15.89 -15.03 5.68
CA SER A 325 16.71 -15.98 4.90
C SER A 325 16.07 -16.21 3.55
N GLY A 326 16.83 -16.04 2.46
CA GLY A 326 16.39 -16.30 1.09
C GLY A 326 16.82 -17.66 0.58
N ASP A 327 16.07 -18.18 -0.37
CA ASP A 327 16.43 -19.29 -1.24
C ASP A 327 16.06 -18.91 -2.68
N ASP A 328 17.02 -19.01 -3.59
CA ASP A 328 16.91 -18.58 -4.99
C ASP A 328 16.89 -19.81 -5.90
N GLU A 329 15.73 -20.08 -6.49
CA GLU A 329 15.58 -21.01 -7.61
C GLU A 329 15.40 -20.25 -8.93
N GLU A 330 15.70 -20.87 -10.07
CA GLU A 330 15.71 -20.19 -11.39
C GLU A 330 14.41 -19.48 -11.79
N SER A 331 13.25 -19.86 -11.21
CA SER A 331 11.93 -19.30 -11.53
C SER A 331 11.18 -18.68 -10.35
N GLU A 332 11.69 -18.85 -9.12
CA GLU A 332 11.02 -18.40 -7.90
C GLU A 332 12.07 -18.02 -6.87
N THR A 333 11.98 -16.78 -6.42
CA THR A 333 12.79 -16.29 -5.30
C THR A 333 11.93 -16.32 -4.05
N THR A 334 12.35 -17.10 -3.05
CA THR A 334 11.59 -17.27 -1.80
C THR A 334 12.36 -16.73 -0.60
N TYR A 335 11.63 -16.18 0.37
CA TYR A 335 12.17 -15.74 1.64
C TYR A 335 11.38 -16.30 2.80
N THR A 336 12.09 -16.72 3.82
CA THR A 336 11.55 -17.04 5.13
C THR A 336 11.91 -15.92 6.10
N VAL A 337 10.93 -15.46 6.88
CA VAL A 337 11.13 -14.47 7.92
C VAL A 337 10.71 -15.04 9.27
N GLU A 338 11.64 -15.01 10.23
CA GLU A 338 11.38 -15.38 11.61
C GLU A 338 11.04 -14.15 12.44
N HIS A 339 9.98 -14.26 13.23
CA HIS A 339 9.43 -13.18 14.05
C HIS A 339 9.47 -13.53 15.53
N THR A 340 9.91 -12.58 16.34
CA THR A 340 9.94 -12.70 17.80
C THR A 340 8.90 -11.78 18.43
N PRO A 341 8.12 -12.26 19.42
CA PRO A 341 7.19 -11.40 20.15
C PRO A 341 7.96 -10.37 20.96
N VAL A 342 7.47 -9.13 20.97
CA VAL A 342 8.03 -8.04 21.77
C VAL A 342 7.30 -7.96 23.09
N THR A 343 8.00 -8.28 24.18
CA THR A 343 7.46 -8.30 25.56
C THR A 343 7.91 -7.10 26.40
N SER A 344 8.89 -6.34 25.92
CA SER A 344 9.39 -5.11 26.54
C SER A 344 10.10 -4.28 25.48
N LEU A 345 10.06 -2.95 25.61
CA LEU A 345 10.88 -2.10 24.76
C LEU A 345 12.37 -2.38 25.05
N PRO A 346 13.23 -2.50 24.04
CA PRO A 346 14.63 -2.12 24.24
C PRO A 346 14.62 -0.67 24.71
N ASN A 347 15.35 -0.32 25.78
CA ASN A 347 15.49 1.07 26.22
C ASN A 347 15.95 1.92 25.03
N SER A 348 15.01 2.63 24.39
CA SER A 348 15.34 3.54 23.30
C SER A 348 16.01 4.75 23.94
N HIS A 349 17.29 4.96 23.60
CA HIS A 349 17.87 6.29 23.68
C HIS A 349 16.93 7.28 22.98
N ASP A 350 16.75 8.44 23.62
CA ASP A 350 15.78 9.48 23.27
C ASP A 350 15.65 9.74 21.75
N PRO A 351 14.43 9.92 21.23
CA PRO A 351 14.25 10.41 19.87
C PRO A 351 14.77 11.85 19.76
N VAL A 352 15.59 12.09 18.73
CA VAL A 352 16.05 13.41 18.29
C VAL A 352 14.85 14.34 18.17
N ALA A 353 14.88 15.43 18.94
CA ALA A 353 13.88 16.48 18.89
C ALA A 353 13.73 17.00 17.45
N SER A 354 12.51 16.95 16.93
CA SER A 354 12.12 17.75 15.77
C SER A 354 12.05 19.21 16.23
N ASP A 355 13.09 19.98 15.94
CA ASP A 355 13.07 21.44 16.08
C ASP A 355 12.10 22.04 15.06
N ASN A 356 10.84 22.19 15.48
CA ASN A 356 9.96 23.22 14.95
C ASN A 356 10.32 24.53 15.67
N VAL A 357 11.24 25.30 15.09
CA VAL A 357 11.40 26.70 15.46
C VAL A 357 10.44 27.52 14.61
N ASP A 358 9.40 28.02 15.28
CA ASP A 358 8.59 29.17 14.87
C ASP A 358 9.52 30.31 14.45
N ALA A 359 9.50 30.67 13.17
CA ALA A 359 10.09 31.90 12.67
C ALA A 359 8.98 32.91 12.42
N THR A 360 8.50 33.53 13.50
CA THR A 360 7.96 34.89 13.43
C THR A 360 9.13 35.84 13.24
N GLY A 361 9.21 36.47 12.08
CA GLY A 361 10.14 37.54 11.78
C GLY A 361 9.50 38.46 10.77
N ASP A 362 9.00 39.60 11.28
CA ASP A 362 8.78 40.83 10.52
C ASP A 362 10.00 41.13 9.65
N ASP A 363 9.77 41.64 8.44
CA ASP A 363 10.58 42.73 7.88
C ASP A 363 9.75 43.46 6.82
N ASP A 364 9.46 44.72 7.15
CA ASP A 364 9.09 45.82 6.25
C ASP A 364 10.26 46.14 5.30
N ASP A 365 10.00 46.16 3.99
CA ASP A 365 10.32 47.21 2.99
C ASP A 365 10.22 46.69 1.55
#